data_AF-A0A2J7L6C0-F1
#
_entry.id   AF-A0A2J7L6C0-F1
#
_cell.length_a   1.000
_cell.length_b   1.000
_cell.length_c   1.000
_cell.angle_alpha   90.00
_cell.angle_beta   90.00
_cell.angle_gamma   90.00
#
_symmetry.space_group_name_H-M   'P 1'
#
loop_
_entity.id
_entity.type
_entity.pdbx_description
1 polymer ?
#
loop_
_entity_poly.entity_id
_entity_poly.type
_entity_poly.pdbx_seq_one_letter_code
_entity_poly.pdbx_strand_id
1 'polypeptide(L)'
;MILADDFLEYLNNTERDLYARVLTRYEKYKLSLPEHQLREGDIDIEGRYIVRHLIAGYGIYRVTGREHSLLTICQSPSGVITEIVADSLRLTHHSATPEETLAETQRLCRVIANAALRADRR
;
A
#
# COMPACT_ATOMS: atom_id res chain seq x y z
N MET A 1 18.97 -5.20 3.92
CA MET A 1 18.13 -4.87 5.10
C MET A 1 17.04 -5.93 5.14
N ILE A 2 16.90 -6.70 6.22
CA ILE A 2 15.84 -7.72 6.32
C ILE A 2 14.54 -7.00 6.69
N LEU A 3 13.44 -7.29 6.00
CA LEU A 3 12.13 -6.76 6.37
C LEU A 3 11.67 -7.38 7.69
N ALA A 4 11.00 -6.60 8.52
CA ALA A 4 10.53 -7.09 9.81
C ALA A 4 9.58 -8.29 9.70
N ASP A 5 8.77 -8.35 8.63
CA ASP A 5 7.88 -9.47 8.36
C ASP A 5 8.67 -10.74 7.97
N ASP A 6 9.73 -10.62 7.14
CA ASP A 6 10.62 -11.74 6.78
C ASP A 6 11.40 -12.28 7.99
N PHE A 7 11.82 -11.38 8.89
CA PHE A 7 12.49 -11.77 10.14
C PHE A 7 11.56 -12.53 11.08
N LEU A 8 10.30 -12.11 11.17
CA LEU A 8 9.28 -12.80 11.97
C LEU A 8 8.95 -14.17 11.40
N GLU A 9 8.87 -14.30 10.07
CA GLU A 9 8.67 -15.58 9.42
C GLU A 9 9.83 -16.54 9.66
N TYR A 10 11.08 -16.05 9.57
CA TYR A 10 12.26 -16.82 9.95
C TYR A 10 12.16 -17.32 11.40
N LEU A 11 11.86 -16.43 12.36
CA LEU A 11 11.74 -16.80 13.77
C LEU A 11 10.61 -17.81 14.02
N ASN A 12 9.49 -17.71 13.31
CA ASN A 12 8.40 -18.67 13.44
C ASN A 12 8.82 -20.09 13.01
N ASN A 13 9.73 -20.17 12.05
CA ASN A 13 10.22 -21.42 11.47
C ASN A 13 11.43 -21.99 12.20
N THR A 14 12.20 -21.18 12.93
CA THR A 14 13.42 -21.61 13.63
C THR A 14 13.30 -21.58 15.16
N GLU A 15 12.69 -20.55 15.74
CA GLU A 15 12.64 -20.30 17.18
C GLU A 15 11.27 -19.78 17.64
N ARG A 16 10.27 -20.67 17.70
CA ARG A 16 8.86 -20.33 17.98
C ARG A 16 8.62 -19.56 19.29
N ASP A 17 9.34 -19.90 20.36
CA ASP A 17 9.20 -19.20 21.64
C ASP A 17 9.72 -17.76 21.57
N LEU A 18 10.80 -17.55 20.82
CA LEU A 18 11.34 -16.22 20.55
C LEU A 18 10.40 -15.44 19.63
N TYR A 19 9.87 -16.09 18.59
CA TYR A 19 8.85 -15.53 17.70
C TYR A 19 7.67 -14.94 18.47
N ALA A 20 7.04 -15.70 19.39
CA ALA A 20 5.88 -15.23 20.14
C ALA A 20 6.16 -13.95 20.95
N ARG A 21 7.36 -13.89 21.56
CA ARG A 21 7.81 -12.73 22.36
C ARG A 21 8.12 -11.52 21.49
N VAL A 22 8.76 -11.74 20.34
CA VAL A 22 9.11 -10.68 19.38
C VAL A 22 7.87 -10.14 18.70
N LEU A 23 6.95 -11.00 18.24
CA LEU A 23 5.68 -10.63 17.64
C LEU A 23 4.85 -9.74 18.59
N THR A 24 4.72 -10.14 19.85
CA THR A 24 3.96 -9.36 20.85
C THR A 24 4.51 -7.95 21.03
N ARG A 25 5.84 -7.78 21.04
CA ARG A 25 6.48 -6.46 21.12
C ARG A 25 6.34 -5.67 19.83
N TYR A 26 6.48 -6.34 18.69
CA TYR A 26 6.34 -5.73 17.38
C TYR A 26 4.93 -5.19 17.14
N GLU A 27 3.89 -5.94 17.52
CA GLU A 27 2.50 -5.47 17.44
C GLU A 27 2.23 -4.27 18.35
N LYS A 28 2.79 -4.25 19.58
CA LYS A 28 2.72 -3.06 20.45
C LYS A 28 3.46 -1.87 19.86
N TYR A 29 4.61 -2.10 19.25
CA TYR A 29 5.38 -1.07 18.59
C TYR A 29 4.59 -0.47 17.41
N LYS A 30 3.99 -1.29 16.55
CA LYS A 30 3.10 -0.83 15.47
C LYS A 30 1.98 0.08 15.96
N LEU A 31 1.38 -0.25 17.10
CA LEU A 31 0.32 0.56 17.71
C LEU A 31 0.80 1.90 18.27
N SER A 32 2.10 2.04 18.55
CA SER A 32 2.73 3.26 19.07
C SER A 32 3.27 4.20 17.97
N LEU A 33 3.26 3.75 16.72
CA LEU A 33 3.70 4.56 15.58
C LEU A 33 2.65 5.63 15.27
N PRO A 34 3.06 6.88 15.02
CA PRO A 34 2.14 7.93 14.61
C PRO A 34 1.61 7.62 13.20
N GLU A 35 0.28 7.48 13.10
CA GLU A 35 -0.48 7.09 11.91
C GLU A 35 -0.03 5.80 11.21
N HIS A 36 -0.91 5.30 10.34
CA HIS A 36 -0.79 4.02 9.65
C HIS A 36 0.53 3.97 8.87
N GLN A 37 1.55 3.27 9.38
CA GLN A 37 2.78 3.06 8.64
C GLN A 37 2.52 2.04 7.53
N LEU A 38 2.43 2.55 6.32
CA LEU A 38 2.38 1.76 5.10
C LEU A 38 3.62 0.87 5.01
N ARG A 39 3.48 -0.30 4.39
CA ARG A 39 4.66 -1.11 4.06
C ARG A 39 5.54 -0.34 3.10
N GLU A 40 6.84 -0.59 3.13
CA GLU A 40 7.77 0.04 2.19
C GLU A 40 7.35 -0.32 0.75
N GLY A 41 7.06 0.70 -0.06
CA GLY A 41 6.56 0.52 -1.44
C GLY A 41 5.04 0.55 -1.60
N ASP A 42 4.27 0.50 -0.51
CA ASP A 42 2.82 0.77 -0.56
C ASP A 42 2.59 2.27 -0.80
N ILE A 43 1.58 2.59 -1.63
CA ILE A 43 1.18 3.96 -1.93
C ILE A 43 -0.19 4.18 -1.30
N ASP A 44 -0.26 5.12 -0.35
CA ASP A 44 -1.53 5.61 0.19
C ASP A 44 -2.11 6.70 -0.71
N ILE A 45 -3.43 6.60 -0.89
CA ILE A 45 -4.23 7.59 -1.60
C ILE A 45 -5.24 8.13 -0.58
N GLU A 46 -4.86 9.26 0.03
CA GLU A 46 -5.68 10.07 0.94
C GLU A 46 -6.26 9.29 2.13
N GLY A 47 -5.58 8.24 2.62
CA GLY A 47 -6.05 7.38 3.71
C GLY A 47 -7.26 6.51 3.35
N ARG A 48 -7.63 6.42 2.07
CA ARG A 48 -8.84 5.71 1.59
C ARG A 48 -8.51 4.48 0.79
N TYR A 49 -7.40 4.51 0.06
CA TYR A 49 -6.96 3.40 -0.74
C TYR A 49 -5.47 3.16 -0.56
N ILE A 50 -5.07 1.90 -0.56
CA ILE A 50 -3.66 1.49 -0.59
C ILE A 50 -3.44 0.72 -1.88
N VAL A 51 -2.45 1.16 -2.65
CA VAL A 51 -1.92 0.42 -3.79
C VAL A 51 -0.67 -0.31 -3.34
N ARG A 52 -0.69 -1.63 -3.46
CA ARG A 52 0.39 -2.52 -3.05
C ARG A 52 0.90 -3.32 -4.23
N HIS A 53 2.21 -3.41 -4.38
CA HIS A 53 2.81 -4.33 -5.35
C HIS A 53 2.64 -5.78 -4.88
N LEU A 54 2.22 -6.65 -5.79
CA LEU A 54 2.03 -8.09 -5.60
C LEU A 54 2.76 -8.84 -6.71
N ILE A 55 3.06 -10.13 -6.52
CA ILE A 55 3.67 -10.98 -7.55
C ILE A 55 2.85 -10.97 -8.85
N ALA A 56 1.52 -10.88 -8.74
CA ALA A 56 0.59 -10.90 -9.88
C ALA A 56 0.30 -9.50 -10.48
N GLY A 57 0.94 -8.43 -9.99
CA GLY A 57 0.68 -7.04 -10.43
C GLY A 57 0.50 -6.09 -9.24
N TYR A 58 -0.57 -5.32 -9.21
CA TYR A 58 -0.88 -4.38 -8.13
C TYR A 58 -2.21 -4.73 -7.48
N GLY A 59 -2.20 -4.92 -6.16
CA GLY A 59 -3.39 -5.05 -5.35
C GLY A 59 -3.88 -3.67 -4.90
N ILE A 60 -5.16 -3.41 -5.10
CA ILE A 60 -5.82 -2.18 -4.66
C ILE A 60 -6.71 -2.52 -3.47
N TYR A 61 -6.44 -1.88 -2.33
CA TYR A 61 -7.15 -2.09 -1.09
C TYR A 61 -7.95 -0.83 -0.73
N ARG A 62 -9.18 -1.00 -0.27
CA ARG A 62 -9.93 0.06 0.39
C ARG A 62 -9.59 0.07 1.87
N VAL A 63 -9.30 1.24 2.40
CA VAL A 63 -9.07 1.48 3.82
C VAL A 63 -10.38 1.91 4.46
N THR A 64 -10.76 1.24 5.54
CA THR A 64 -11.91 1.61 6.37
C THR A 64 -11.50 1.51 7.83
N GLY A 65 -11.17 2.65 8.44
CA GLY A 65 -10.58 2.69 9.78
C GLY A 65 -9.21 2.02 9.81
N ARG A 66 -9.12 0.83 10.41
CA ARG A 66 -7.88 0.01 10.47
C ARG A 66 -7.91 -1.21 9.56
N GLU A 67 -9.01 -1.42 8.83
CA GLU A 67 -9.18 -2.59 7.97
C GLU A 67 -8.86 -2.26 6.51
N HIS A 68 -8.19 -3.20 5.84
CA HIS A 68 -7.85 -3.12 4.42
C HIS A 68 -8.54 -4.24 3.66
N SER A 69 -9.49 -3.89 2.81
CA SER A 69 -10.24 -4.85 1.98
C SER A 69 -9.72 -4.81 0.55
N LEU A 70 -9.21 -5.94 0.04
CA LEU A 70 -8.78 -6.06 -1.35
C LEU A 70 -9.98 -5.85 -2.27
N LEU A 71 -9.93 -4.82 -3.10
CA LEU A 71 -10.94 -4.55 -4.12
C LEU A 71 -10.65 -5.30 -5.41
N THR A 72 -9.40 -5.26 -5.87
CA THR A 72 -8.99 -5.91 -7.11
C THR A 72 -7.47 -6.08 -7.20
N ILE A 73 -7.04 -6.93 -8.14
CA ILE A 73 -5.65 -7.08 -8.56
C ILE A 73 -5.57 -6.72 -10.04
N CYS A 74 -4.74 -5.74 -10.39
CA CYS A 74 -4.54 -5.31 -11.76
C CYS A 74 -3.09 -5.56 -12.22
N GLN A 75 -2.93 -6.14 -13.40
CA GLN A 75 -1.61 -6.37 -14.01
C GLN A 75 -1.00 -5.10 -14.60
N SER A 76 -1.83 -4.09 -14.90
CA SER A 76 -1.38 -2.77 -15.34
C SER A 76 -2.24 -1.67 -14.71
N PRO A 77 -1.70 -0.45 -14.53
CA PRO A 77 -2.41 0.65 -13.86
C PRO A 77 -3.64 1.22 -14.60
N SER A 78 -4.10 0.69 -15.73
CA SER A 78 -4.74 1.56 -16.73
C SER A 78 -6.22 1.89 -16.51
N GLY A 79 -7.03 0.99 -15.95
CA GLY A 79 -8.48 1.20 -15.83
C GLY A 79 -8.93 1.55 -14.41
N VAL A 80 -8.75 0.59 -13.49
CA VAL A 80 -9.31 0.68 -12.14
C VAL A 80 -8.59 1.72 -11.28
N ILE A 81 -7.27 1.88 -11.43
CA ILE A 81 -6.53 2.93 -10.72
C ILE A 81 -7.01 4.31 -11.18
N THR A 82 -7.25 4.51 -12.48
CA THR A 82 -7.81 5.74 -13.03
C THR A 82 -9.16 6.09 -12.41
N GLU A 83 -10.07 5.12 -12.29
CA GLU A 83 -11.39 5.33 -11.67
C GLU A 83 -11.29 5.66 -10.18
N ILE A 84 -10.40 4.99 -9.45
CA ILE A 84 -10.18 5.22 -8.01
C ILE A 84 -9.56 6.60 -7.75
N VAL A 85 -8.58 7.00 -8.56
CA VAL A 85 -7.99 8.36 -8.47
C VAL A 85 -9.04 9.41 -8.81
N ALA A 86 -9.84 9.19 -9.86
CA ALA A 86 -10.95 10.07 -10.21
C ALA A 86 -12.00 10.19 -9.11
N ASP A 87 -12.36 9.07 -8.46
CA ASP A 87 -13.30 9.06 -7.33
C ASP A 87 -12.73 9.81 -6.12
N SER A 88 -11.46 9.56 -5.75
CA SER A 88 -10.81 10.26 -4.65
C SER A 88 -10.77 11.77 -4.90
N LEU A 89 -10.36 12.19 -6.10
CA LEU A 89 -10.32 13.60 -6.48
C LEU A 89 -11.69 14.25 -6.48
N ARG A 90 -12.73 13.60 -7.00
CA ARG A 90 -14.09 14.16 -6.94
C ARG A 90 -14.59 14.31 -5.50
N LEU A 91 -14.17 13.43 -4.60
CA LEU A 91 -14.58 13.48 -3.19
C LEU A 91 -13.80 14.52 -2.37
N THR A 92 -12.52 14.77 -2.68
CA THR A 92 -11.70 15.79 -1.99
C THR A 92 -11.72 17.16 -2.66
N HIS A 93 -11.93 17.18 -3.96
CA HIS A 93 -11.96 18.36 -4.82
C HIS A 93 -13.21 18.27 -5.70
N HIS A 94 -14.37 18.63 -5.14
CA HIS A 94 -15.67 18.46 -5.79
C HIS A 94 -15.78 19.16 -7.16
N SER A 95 -14.89 20.11 -7.44
CA SER A 95 -14.81 20.89 -8.67
C SER A 95 -13.70 20.44 -9.61
N ALA A 96 -13.01 19.33 -9.32
CA ALA A 96 -11.90 18.85 -10.13
C ALA A 96 -12.35 18.60 -11.57
N THR A 97 -11.62 19.18 -12.52
CA THR A 97 -11.89 19.01 -13.94
C THR A 97 -11.44 17.63 -14.43
N PRO A 98 -11.96 17.14 -15.56
CA PRO A 98 -11.45 15.93 -16.20
C PRO A 98 -9.93 15.99 -16.48
N GLU A 99 -9.40 17.16 -16.82
CA GLU A 99 -7.98 17.39 -17.07
C GLU A 99 -7.13 17.27 -15.80
N GLU A 100 -7.58 17.86 -14.69
CA GLU A 100 -6.93 17.73 -13.38
C GLU A 100 -6.91 16.27 -12.92
N THR A 101 -8.04 15.58 -13.14
CA THR A 101 -8.18 14.15 -12.85
C THR A 101 -7.20 13.29 -13.66
N LEU A 102 -7.06 13.57 -14.96
CA LEU A 102 -6.14 12.87 -15.84
C LEU A 102 -4.68 13.14 -15.48
N ALA A 103 -4.32 14.39 -15.19
CA ALA A 103 -2.97 14.78 -14.82
C ALA A 103 -2.51 14.07 -13.54
N GLU A 104 -3.39 14.02 -12.54
CA GLU A 104 -3.11 13.35 -11.27
C GLU A 104 -3.04 11.83 -11.42
N THR A 105 -3.91 11.25 -12.26
CA THR A 105 -3.83 9.83 -12.63
C THR A 105 -2.46 9.50 -13.25
N GLN A 106 -2.00 10.32 -14.20
CA GLN A 106 -0.69 10.13 -14.85
C GLN A 106 0.48 10.31 -13.88
N ARG A 107 0.34 11.21 -12.89
CA ARG A 107 1.33 11.40 -11.82
C ARG A 107 1.41 10.15 -10.95
N LEU A 108 0.28 9.62 -10.49
CA LEU A 108 0.22 8.44 -9.63
C LEU A 108 0.67 7.17 -10.34
N CYS A 109 0.28 6.96 -11.60
CA CYS A 109 0.80 5.86 -12.42
C CYS A 109 2.33 5.91 -12.55
N ARG A 110 2.93 7.11 -12.66
CA ARG A 110 4.39 7.28 -12.65
C ARG A 110 5.01 6.99 -11.29
N VAL A 111 4.36 7.39 -10.18
CA VAL A 111 4.83 7.06 -8.83
C VAL A 111 4.83 5.54 -8.62
N ILE A 112 3.76 4.86 -9.02
CA ILE A 112 3.64 3.39 -8.97
C ILE A 112 4.75 2.72 -9.79
N ALA A 113 4.94 3.14 -11.05
CA ALA A 113 5.98 2.58 -11.91
C ALA A 113 7.39 2.80 -11.32
N ASN A 114 7.66 3.98 -10.75
CA ASN A 114 8.94 4.29 -10.13
C ASN A 114 9.15 3.52 -8.82
N ALA A 115 8.10 3.27 -8.04
CA ALA A 115 8.17 2.46 -6.83
C ALA A 115 8.51 1.00 -7.17
N ALA A 116 7.88 0.44 -8.20
CA ALA A 116 8.18 -0.91 -8.69
C ALA A 116 9.62 -1.04 -9.21
N LEU A 117 10.10 -0.07 -9.99
CA LEU A 117 11.49 -0.03 -10.45
C LEU A 117 12.52 0.08 -9.32
N ARG A 118 12.14 0.64 -8.17
CA ARG A 118 13.01 0.72 -6.98
C ARG A 118 12.98 -0.56 -6.16
N ALA A 119 11.83 -1.24 -6.12
CA ALA A 119 11.67 -2.54 -5.46
C ALA A 119 12.45 -3.64 -6.21
N ASP A 120 12.42 -3.65 -7.55
CA ASP A 120 13.18 -4.61 -8.39
C ASP A 120 14.71 -4.41 -8.35
N ARG A 121 15.18 -3.26 -7.87
CA ARG A 121 16.62 -2.92 -7.78
C ARG A 121 17.23 -3.23 -6.41
N ARG A 122 16.45 -3.72 -5.45
CA ARG A 122 16.91 -4.11 -4.10
C ARG A 122 16.90 -5.61 -3.93
#